data_AF-A0AAD5W7Z0-F1
#
_entry.id   AF-A0AAD5W7Z0-F1
#
_cell.length_a   1.000
_cell.length_b   1.000
_cell.length_c   1.000
_cell.angle_alpha   90.00
_cell.angle_beta   90.00
_cell.angle_gamma   90.00
#
_symmetry.space_group_name_H-M   'P 1'
#
loop_
_entity.id
_entity.type
_entity.pdbx_description
1 polymer ?
#
loop_
_entity_poly.entity_id
_entity_poly.type
_entity_poly.pdbx_seq_one_letter_code
_entity_poly.pdbx_strand_id
1 'polypeptide(L)'
;MYGPHSYYSSISCLKNKNRYPFDPYDRYWYNYTSVKWTVISSSLPVLSDTEFATPSLVMQTAVTTLSTTQSLDLSWSSNNRSTVFLVILHISEIQSIPPNALRQFDIFANGKLAFGSNIPPKLNAGWATYTHTTYIDYNVSLKATSISTLPPILNAFELYVITPTNGIPTYSSDVTAMNAIKANYKVNKNWSGDPCVPTEHSWTGVTCTSDSANTPRITALDLSYNDLSGDLPGFLDQLSALTYLDITGNSKISNTLPPGLQKKQQDGTLTFRFGDKTLSSNSTTSGDKKKSPVVDSTTSSDKKKSPVVLIAVAGVVMLLLIAAVIIIILCFKRRNYNKLPIPNQNGSPGSTPVINSPQWNTGGSNYPNVPNGNGAGEGMLNFENRQFSYNDLIRITNNFQNNIGTGGFGSVYVGALENGIQVAVKTRSHSSSQGVKEFLAEAQNLTRVHHKSLVTLIGYCMDGDCMALVYEYMQEGTLQDKLRDNARSLTWNQRIRIAYDSALGLEYLHKACNPPLIHRDVKTNNILLNANVEAKIADFGLSRAFNNDANTHVSTAVVGTPGYLDPE
;
A
#
# COMPACT_ATOMS: atom_id res chain seq x y z
N MET A 1 -1.86 -8.02 -10.04
CA MET A 1 -1.00 -7.83 -8.87
C MET A 1 0.43 -7.78 -9.35
N TYR A 2 1.24 -6.89 -8.80
CA TYR A 2 2.57 -6.56 -9.34
C TYR A 2 3.63 -6.76 -8.26
N GLY A 3 4.50 -7.75 -8.49
CA GLY A 3 5.53 -8.28 -7.61
C GLY A 3 6.62 -7.29 -7.17
N PRO A 4 7.48 -7.70 -6.21
CA PRO A 4 8.60 -6.90 -5.69
C PRO A 4 9.76 -6.72 -6.70
N HIS A 5 9.63 -7.27 -7.90
CA HIS A 5 10.58 -7.13 -9.00
C HIS A 5 10.00 -6.20 -10.08
N SER A 6 9.86 -4.93 -9.73
CA SER A 6 9.51 -3.89 -10.68
C SER A 6 10.80 -3.31 -11.28
N TYR A 7 10.95 -3.41 -12.60
CA TYR A 7 12.08 -2.81 -13.32
C TYR A 7 11.58 -1.60 -14.09
N TYR A 8 12.10 -0.42 -13.76
CA TYR A 8 11.76 0.83 -14.43
C TYR A 8 12.96 1.29 -15.24
N SER A 9 12.79 1.45 -16.55
CA SER A 9 13.86 2.02 -17.36
C SER A 9 13.40 3.26 -18.10
N SER A 10 14.12 4.35 -17.80
CA SER A 10 14.19 5.53 -18.64
C SER A 10 15.34 5.37 -19.63
N ILE A 11 15.48 6.35 -20.51
CA ILE A 11 16.52 6.38 -21.53
C ILE A 11 17.60 7.45 -21.23
N SER A 12 17.45 8.22 -20.15
CA SER A 12 18.39 9.28 -19.79
C SER A 12 19.06 9.07 -18.42
N CYS A 13 20.36 9.41 -18.38
CA CYS A 13 21.19 9.34 -17.18
C CYS A 13 20.96 10.59 -16.31
N LEU A 14 19.75 10.74 -15.77
CA LEU A 14 19.44 11.78 -14.80
C LEU A 14 19.77 11.29 -13.38
N LYS A 15 21.07 11.03 -13.13
CA LYS A 15 21.56 10.74 -11.77
C LYS A 15 21.08 11.87 -10.85
N ASN A 16 20.16 11.54 -9.94
CA ASN A 16 19.56 12.39 -8.90
C ASN A 16 18.33 13.25 -9.26
N LYS A 17 17.72 13.14 -10.45
CA LYS A 17 16.48 13.91 -10.81
C LYS A 17 15.24 13.08 -11.16
N ASN A 18 15.31 11.75 -11.06
CA ASN A 18 14.22 10.84 -11.43
C ASN A 18 13.39 10.32 -10.25
N ARG A 19 13.60 10.88 -9.05
CA ARG A 19 12.91 10.49 -7.83
C ARG A 19 12.05 11.61 -7.32
N TYR A 20 11.32 11.36 -6.25
CA TYR A 20 10.55 12.39 -5.57
C TYR A 20 11.42 13.66 -5.32
N PRO A 21 10.89 14.88 -5.61
CA PRO A 21 9.50 15.21 -5.94
C PRO A 21 9.11 15.09 -7.42
N PHE A 22 10.01 14.66 -8.31
CA PHE A 22 9.74 14.59 -9.76
C PHE A 22 8.94 13.34 -10.16
N ASP A 23 9.08 12.23 -9.43
CA ASP A 23 8.26 11.04 -9.60
C ASP A 23 7.25 10.87 -8.45
N PRO A 24 5.93 10.85 -8.74
CA PRO A 24 4.87 10.59 -7.76
C PRO A 24 5.03 9.33 -6.93
N TYR A 25 5.59 8.30 -7.56
CA TYR A 25 5.67 6.94 -7.03
C TYR A 25 7.10 6.59 -6.61
N ASP A 26 7.99 7.59 -6.59
CA ASP A 26 9.40 7.46 -6.23
C ASP A 26 10.14 6.31 -6.96
N ARG A 27 9.72 6.03 -8.20
CA ARG A 27 10.31 4.95 -9.02
C ARG A 27 11.78 5.25 -9.32
N TYR A 28 12.58 4.19 -9.35
CA TYR A 28 13.98 4.27 -9.78
C TYR A 28 14.09 3.98 -11.27
N TRP A 29 14.20 5.04 -12.07
CA TRP A 29 14.41 4.90 -13.51
C TRP A 29 15.88 4.66 -13.87
N TYR A 30 16.16 3.49 -14.43
CA TYR A 30 17.48 3.12 -14.95
C TYR A 30 17.65 3.57 -16.41
N ASN A 31 18.85 3.46 -16.96
CA ASN A 31 19.10 3.75 -18.38
C ASN A 31 19.13 2.45 -19.19
N TYR A 32 18.33 2.34 -20.25
CA TYR A 32 18.37 1.22 -21.19
C TYR A 32 18.61 1.75 -22.60
N THR A 33 19.80 1.46 -23.13
CA THR A 33 20.23 1.90 -24.46
C THR A 33 20.85 0.75 -25.24
N SER A 34 20.62 0.74 -26.54
CA SER A 34 21.28 -0.15 -27.50
C SER A 34 22.16 0.67 -28.45
N VAL A 35 23.25 0.08 -28.94
CA VAL A 35 24.10 0.70 -29.98
C VAL A 35 23.36 0.99 -31.28
N LYS A 36 22.21 0.34 -31.50
CA LYS A 36 21.35 0.56 -32.68
C LYS A 36 20.39 1.75 -32.51
N TRP A 37 20.36 2.35 -31.33
CA TRP A 37 19.38 3.38 -30.99
C TRP A 37 20.03 4.75 -30.92
N THR A 38 19.28 5.75 -31.35
CA THR A 38 19.63 7.16 -31.21
C THR A 38 18.79 7.75 -30.10
N VAL A 39 19.45 8.37 -29.12
CA VAL A 39 18.79 9.09 -28.03
C VAL A 39 18.42 10.50 -28.50
N ILE A 40 17.20 10.91 -28.21
CA ILE A 40 16.66 12.24 -28.49
C ILE A 40 16.09 12.84 -27.21
N SER A 41 16.07 14.17 -27.14
CA SER A 41 15.57 14.91 -25.98
C SER A 41 14.83 16.17 -26.40
N SER A 42 13.95 16.65 -25.54
CA SER A 42 13.23 17.90 -25.69
C SER A 42 13.41 18.78 -24.46
N SER A 43 13.51 20.09 -24.67
CA SER A 43 13.49 21.09 -23.60
C SER A 43 12.08 21.46 -23.15
N LEU A 44 11.06 21.10 -23.94
CA LEU A 44 9.65 21.38 -23.62
C LEU A 44 9.12 20.31 -22.66
N PRO A 45 8.31 20.67 -21.65
CA PRO A 45 7.71 19.69 -20.75
C PRO A 45 6.74 18.79 -21.50
N VAL A 46 6.77 17.50 -21.17
CA VAL A 46 5.75 16.53 -21.60
C VAL A 46 4.72 16.42 -20.47
N LEU A 47 3.44 16.57 -20.78
CA LEU A 47 2.36 16.40 -19.82
C LEU A 47 2.30 14.93 -19.37
N SER A 48 2.35 14.68 -18.07
CA SER A 48 2.20 13.35 -17.49
C SER A 48 0.75 12.87 -17.62
N ASP A 49 0.58 11.56 -17.78
CA ASP A 49 -0.74 10.93 -17.76
C ASP A 49 -1.24 10.76 -16.31
N THR A 50 -2.53 10.50 -16.12
CA THR A 50 -3.11 10.32 -14.78
C THR A 50 -3.04 8.88 -14.28
N GLU A 51 -2.78 7.92 -15.16
CA GLU A 51 -2.87 6.48 -14.86
C GLU A 51 -1.57 5.99 -14.19
N PHE A 52 -0.44 6.22 -14.87
CA PHE A 52 0.91 5.84 -14.45
C PHE A 52 1.76 7.03 -14.00
N ALA A 53 1.28 8.25 -14.27
CA ALA A 53 1.88 9.49 -13.80
C ALA A 53 3.39 9.54 -14.02
N THR A 54 3.83 9.15 -15.23
CA THR A 54 5.25 9.05 -15.58
C THR A 54 5.89 10.44 -15.54
N PRO A 55 7.08 10.62 -14.93
CA PRO A 55 7.67 11.94 -14.73
C PRO A 55 7.91 12.67 -16.05
N SER A 56 7.61 13.98 -16.10
CA SER A 56 7.87 14.81 -17.29
C SER A 56 9.33 14.72 -17.75
N LEU A 57 10.29 14.72 -16.81
CA LEU A 57 11.72 14.59 -17.10
C LEU A 57 12.09 13.26 -17.79
N VAL A 58 11.40 12.18 -17.42
CA VAL A 58 11.59 10.87 -18.06
C VAL A 58 11.02 10.93 -19.47
N MET A 59 9.80 11.47 -19.60
CA MET A 59 9.09 11.59 -20.88
C MET A 59 9.74 12.57 -21.86
N GLN A 60 10.55 13.53 -21.39
CA GLN A 60 11.30 14.46 -22.22
C GLN A 60 12.47 13.83 -22.98
N THR A 61 12.76 12.56 -22.72
CA THR A 61 13.80 11.80 -23.42
C THR A 61 13.19 10.58 -24.08
N ALA A 62 13.75 10.20 -25.23
CA ALA A 62 13.29 9.03 -25.96
C ALA A 62 14.42 8.40 -26.79
N VAL A 63 14.20 7.18 -27.25
CA VAL A 63 15.01 6.54 -28.29
C VAL A 63 14.22 6.43 -29.59
N THR A 64 14.97 6.46 -30.67
CA THR A 64 14.50 6.14 -32.02
C THR A 64 15.57 5.37 -32.78
N THR A 65 15.24 4.86 -33.96
CA THR A 65 16.20 4.19 -34.86
C THR A 65 16.67 5.14 -35.96
N LEU A 66 17.70 4.73 -36.72
CA LEU A 66 18.24 5.56 -37.81
C LEU A 66 17.32 5.62 -39.03
N SER A 67 16.42 4.64 -39.19
CA SER A 67 15.51 4.54 -40.34
C SER A 67 14.21 3.84 -39.97
N THR A 68 13.17 4.07 -40.77
CA THR A 68 11.86 3.39 -40.65
C THR A 68 11.94 1.87 -40.83
N THR A 69 12.98 1.36 -41.48
CA THR A 69 13.21 -0.07 -41.69
C THR A 69 13.76 -0.80 -40.46
N GLN A 70 14.23 -0.07 -39.45
CA GLN A 70 14.80 -0.62 -38.22
C GLN A 70 13.76 -0.63 -37.09
N SER A 71 13.80 -1.68 -36.26
CA SER A 71 12.95 -1.84 -35.08
C SER A 71 13.64 -1.36 -33.80
N LEU A 72 12.85 -0.86 -32.85
CA LEU A 72 13.26 -0.77 -31.46
C LEU A 72 12.91 -2.10 -30.79
N ASP A 73 13.92 -2.86 -30.40
CA ASP A 73 13.76 -4.19 -29.81
C ASP A 73 14.20 -4.20 -28.35
N LEU A 74 13.24 -4.44 -27.46
CA LEU A 74 13.46 -4.69 -26.04
C LEU A 74 13.49 -6.19 -25.81
N SER A 75 14.47 -6.68 -25.05
CA SER A 75 14.50 -8.09 -24.67
C SER A 75 14.92 -8.29 -23.22
N TRP A 76 14.28 -9.24 -22.56
CA TRP A 76 14.62 -9.71 -21.22
C TRP A 76 14.30 -11.20 -21.11
N SER A 77 14.83 -11.87 -20.09
CA SER A 77 14.59 -13.29 -19.85
C SER A 77 14.15 -13.52 -18.41
N SER A 78 13.47 -14.64 -18.18
CA SER A 78 13.16 -15.12 -16.83
C SER A 78 13.71 -16.53 -16.64
N ASN A 79 14.26 -16.78 -15.45
CA ASN A 79 14.67 -18.13 -15.05
C ASN A 79 13.45 -19.03 -14.79
N ASN A 80 12.26 -18.46 -14.63
CA ASN A 80 11.01 -19.17 -14.41
C ASN A 80 10.08 -18.98 -15.62
N ARG A 81 9.79 -20.08 -16.34
CA ARG A 81 8.91 -20.06 -17.52
C ARG A 81 7.48 -19.67 -17.18
N SER A 82 7.06 -19.86 -15.93
CA SER A 82 5.71 -19.52 -15.45
C SER A 82 5.57 -18.05 -15.07
N THR A 83 6.66 -17.27 -15.08
CA THR A 83 6.58 -15.82 -14.82
C THR A 83 5.70 -15.17 -15.87
N VAL A 84 4.76 -14.35 -15.43
CA VAL A 84 3.96 -13.49 -16.29
C VAL A 84 4.45 -12.06 -16.07
N PHE A 85 4.63 -11.28 -17.13
CA PHE A 85 5.01 -9.87 -17.01
C PHE A 85 3.88 -8.95 -17.45
N LEU A 86 3.60 -7.88 -16.71
CA LEU A 86 2.99 -6.70 -17.31
C LEU A 86 4.09 -5.79 -17.84
N VAL A 87 3.99 -5.46 -19.11
CA VAL A 87 4.83 -4.49 -19.79
C VAL A 87 4.04 -3.20 -19.98
N ILE A 88 4.61 -2.07 -19.59
CA ILE A 88 4.06 -0.73 -19.84
C ILE A 88 5.06 0.03 -20.68
N LEU A 89 4.65 0.45 -21.87
CA LEU A 89 5.47 1.27 -22.77
C LEU A 89 4.96 2.70 -22.71
N HIS A 90 5.85 3.66 -22.41
CA HIS A 90 5.54 5.07 -22.36
C HIS A 90 6.03 5.78 -23.62
N ILE A 91 5.13 6.48 -24.30
CA ILE A 91 5.33 6.97 -25.66
C ILE A 91 4.80 8.41 -25.76
N SER A 92 5.61 9.31 -26.32
CA SER A 92 5.24 10.70 -26.62
C SER A 92 6.05 11.22 -27.82
N GLU A 93 5.42 11.99 -28.70
CA GLU A 93 6.15 12.74 -29.72
C GLU A 93 6.76 14.00 -29.09
N ILE A 94 8.08 14.00 -28.96
CA ILE A 94 8.86 15.06 -28.33
C ILE A 94 9.64 15.91 -29.34
N GLN A 95 9.70 15.49 -30.61
CA GLN A 95 10.35 16.23 -31.67
C GLN A 95 9.36 17.19 -32.35
N SER A 96 9.88 18.32 -32.84
CA SER A 96 9.13 19.15 -33.79
C SER A 96 9.21 18.50 -35.17
N ILE A 97 8.16 17.76 -35.54
CA ILE A 97 8.09 17.08 -36.84
C ILE A 97 7.48 17.99 -37.92
N PRO A 98 7.90 17.86 -39.20
CA PRO A 98 7.30 18.59 -40.32
C PRO A 98 5.80 18.28 -40.48
N PRO A 99 4.98 19.18 -41.05
CA PRO A 99 3.54 18.97 -41.21
C PRO A 99 3.14 17.72 -42.00
N ASN A 100 3.99 17.32 -42.96
CA ASN A 100 3.76 16.14 -43.81
C ASN A 100 4.44 14.87 -43.28
N ALA A 101 5.12 14.95 -42.13
CA ALA A 101 5.77 13.81 -41.53
C ALA A 101 4.80 13.08 -40.60
N LEU A 102 4.76 11.77 -40.72
CA LEU A 102 3.98 10.87 -39.88
C LEU A 102 4.93 9.92 -39.15
N ARG A 103 4.73 9.80 -37.84
CA ARG A 103 5.28 8.70 -37.05
C ARG A 103 4.17 7.75 -36.66
N GLN A 104 4.15 6.58 -37.28
CA GLN A 104 3.21 5.52 -36.95
C GLN A 104 3.95 4.18 -36.87
N PHE A 105 3.65 3.37 -35.86
CA PHE A 105 4.29 2.08 -35.70
C PHE A 105 3.38 1.03 -35.05
N ASP A 106 3.72 -0.22 -35.32
CA ASP A 106 3.12 -1.40 -34.72
C ASP A 106 4.01 -1.91 -33.58
N ILE A 107 3.38 -2.42 -32.54
CA ILE A 107 4.03 -3.01 -31.37
C ILE A 107 3.82 -4.52 -31.45
N PHE A 108 4.90 -5.27 -31.50
CA PHE A 108 4.91 -6.74 -31.52
C PHE A 108 5.45 -7.26 -30.19
N ALA A 109 4.79 -8.26 -29.62
CA ALA A 109 5.27 -9.03 -28.49
C ALA A 109 5.56 -10.46 -28.94
N ASN A 110 6.82 -10.91 -28.78
CA ASN A 110 7.31 -12.21 -29.26
C ASN A 110 6.91 -12.51 -30.72
N GLY A 111 7.02 -11.49 -31.58
CA GLY A 111 6.72 -11.58 -33.01
C GLY A 111 5.23 -11.51 -33.36
N LYS A 112 4.32 -11.49 -32.38
CA LYS A 112 2.87 -11.32 -32.61
C LYS A 112 2.46 -9.87 -32.45
N LEU A 113 1.60 -9.36 -33.34
CA LEU A 113 1.07 -8.01 -33.24
C LEU A 113 0.24 -7.85 -31.94
N ALA A 114 0.66 -6.93 -31.07
CA ALA A 114 -0.01 -6.59 -29.83
C ALA A 114 -0.89 -5.33 -30.00
N PHE A 115 -0.32 -4.27 -30.56
CA PHE A 115 -1.03 -3.02 -30.86
C PHE A 115 -0.63 -2.49 -32.24
N GLY A 116 -1.61 -2.21 -33.09
CA GLY A 116 -1.38 -1.71 -34.43
C GLY A 116 -1.60 -0.21 -34.56
N SER A 117 -0.93 0.41 -35.54
CA SER A 117 -1.17 1.79 -36.00
C SER A 117 -1.03 2.87 -34.91
N ASN A 118 -0.09 2.70 -33.98
CA ASN A 118 0.12 3.63 -32.88
C ASN A 118 0.71 4.95 -33.38
N ILE A 119 0.09 6.08 -32.99
CA ILE A 119 0.58 7.43 -33.26
C ILE A 119 0.88 8.08 -31.90
N PRO A 120 2.13 8.45 -31.61
CA PRO A 120 2.50 9.09 -30.36
C PRO A 120 1.79 10.44 -30.14
N PRO A 121 1.21 10.68 -28.96
CA PRO A 121 0.64 11.98 -28.64
C PRO A 121 1.75 13.03 -28.48
N LYS A 122 1.54 14.23 -29.02
CA LYS A 122 2.54 15.31 -29.02
C LYS A 122 2.62 15.99 -27.65
N LEU A 123 3.81 15.96 -27.03
CA LEU A 123 4.10 16.54 -25.70
C LEU A 123 3.08 16.16 -24.61
N ASN A 124 2.46 15.00 -24.77
CA ASN A 124 1.58 14.38 -23.79
C ASN A 124 1.99 12.92 -23.66
N ALA A 125 1.92 12.36 -22.45
CA ALA A 125 2.27 10.97 -22.20
C ALA A 125 1.14 10.06 -22.70
N GLY A 126 1.47 9.18 -23.63
CA GLY A 126 0.67 8.02 -24.00
C GLY A 126 1.32 6.76 -23.47
N TRP A 127 0.53 5.69 -23.38
CA TRP A 127 1.01 4.40 -22.92
C TRP A 127 0.39 3.24 -23.68
N ALA A 128 1.11 2.12 -23.73
CA ALA A 128 0.60 0.84 -24.19
C ALA A 128 0.93 -0.24 -23.16
N THR A 129 -0.08 -0.99 -22.72
CA THR A 129 0.07 -2.04 -21.70
C THR A 129 -0.14 -3.41 -22.31
N TYR A 130 0.74 -4.36 -22.05
CA TYR A 130 0.60 -5.73 -22.53
C TYR A 130 0.97 -6.74 -21.44
N THR A 131 0.18 -7.79 -21.28
CA THR A 131 0.52 -8.92 -20.39
C THR A 131 1.17 -10.02 -21.19
N HIS A 132 2.40 -10.36 -20.82
CA HIS A 132 3.17 -11.40 -21.46
C HIS A 132 2.94 -12.74 -20.78
N THR A 133 2.48 -13.73 -21.54
CA THR A 133 2.32 -15.13 -21.10
C THR A 133 3.69 -15.83 -20.97
N THR A 134 3.69 -17.09 -20.55
CA THR A 134 4.87 -17.89 -20.18
C THR A 134 5.89 -18.08 -21.33
N TYR A 135 7.03 -17.39 -21.27
CA TYR A 135 8.20 -17.61 -22.14
C TYR A 135 9.52 -17.66 -21.33
N ILE A 136 10.58 -18.19 -21.95
CA ILE A 136 11.96 -18.10 -21.41
C ILE A 136 12.54 -16.72 -21.72
N ASP A 137 12.40 -16.32 -22.99
CA ASP A 137 12.85 -15.05 -23.52
C ASP A 137 11.65 -14.22 -23.98
N TYR A 138 11.64 -12.97 -23.56
CA TYR A 138 10.62 -11.99 -23.84
C TYR A 138 11.20 -10.93 -24.76
N ASN A 139 10.45 -10.57 -25.80
CA ASN A 139 10.82 -9.55 -26.76
C ASN A 139 9.63 -8.65 -27.08
N VAL A 140 9.86 -7.34 -27.06
CA VAL A 140 8.94 -6.34 -27.58
C VAL A 140 9.62 -5.54 -28.69
N SER A 141 9.04 -5.55 -29.88
CA SER A 141 9.53 -4.81 -31.05
C SER A 141 8.55 -3.71 -31.46
N LEU A 142 9.04 -2.47 -31.58
CA LEU A 142 8.30 -1.38 -32.24
C LEU A 142 8.79 -1.26 -33.67
N LYS A 143 7.89 -1.34 -34.65
CA LYS A 143 8.22 -1.32 -36.09
C LYS A 143 7.40 -0.27 -36.80
N ALA A 144 8.05 0.61 -37.57
CA ALA A 144 7.34 1.61 -38.36
C ALA A 144 6.36 0.93 -39.34
N THR A 145 5.17 1.50 -39.51
CA THR A 145 4.24 1.03 -40.54
C THR A 145 4.73 1.46 -41.92
N SER A 146 4.19 0.84 -42.98
CA SER A 146 4.54 1.17 -44.36
C SER A 146 4.22 2.62 -44.75
N ILE A 147 3.31 3.27 -44.05
CA ILE A 147 2.93 4.68 -44.27
C ILE A 147 3.72 5.67 -43.41
N SER A 148 4.52 5.19 -42.46
CA SER A 148 5.30 6.04 -41.57
C SER A 148 6.51 6.62 -42.29
N THR A 149 6.67 7.93 -42.22
CA THR A 149 7.86 8.63 -42.74
C THR A 149 8.97 8.75 -41.68
N LEU A 150 8.63 8.53 -40.41
CA LEU A 150 9.55 8.63 -39.27
C LEU A 150 9.72 7.28 -38.57
N PRO A 151 10.92 6.98 -38.03
CA PRO A 151 11.18 5.76 -37.27
C PRO A 151 10.33 5.67 -35.98
N PRO A 152 10.16 4.50 -35.37
CA PRO A 152 9.45 4.36 -34.09
C PRO A 152 10.13 5.17 -32.97
N ILE A 153 9.37 5.51 -31.92
CA ILE A 153 9.86 6.26 -30.76
C ILE A 153 9.40 5.58 -29.45
N LEU A 154 10.25 5.59 -28.44
CA LEU A 154 9.94 5.10 -27.10
C LEU A 154 10.58 5.99 -26.04
N ASN A 155 9.82 6.44 -25.04
CA ASN A 155 10.29 7.37 -24.01
C ASN A 155 10.76 6.63 -22.76
N ALA A 156 10.02 5.60 -22.34
CA ALA A 156 10.36 4.75 -21.22
C ALA A 156 9.58 3.44 -21.26
N PHE A 157 9.95 2.47 -20.41
CA PHE A 157 9.13 1.29 -20.18
C PHE A 157 9.24 0.79 -18.74
N GLU A 158 8.21 0.08 -18.29
CA GLU A 158 8.13 -0.58 -16.99
C GLU A 158 7.83 -2.06 -17.19
N LEU A 159 8.48 -2.90 -16.39
CA LEU A 159 8.22 -4.33 -16.31
C LEU A 159 7.81 -4.69 -14.88
N TYR A 160 6.63 -5.27 -14.75
CA TYR A 160 6.15 -5.81 -13.50
C TYR A 160 6.01 -7.31 -13.62
N VAL A 161 6.57 -8.05 -12.66
CA VAL A 161 6.26 -9.49 -12.52
C VAL A 161 4.86 -9.60 -11.94
N ILE A 162 3.97 -10.34 -12.60
CA ILE A 162 2.67 -10.70 -12.04
C ILE A 162 2.87 -11.99 -11.26
N THR A 163 2.73 -11.91 -9.94
CA THR A 163 2.66 -13.09 -9.09
C THR A 163 1.25 -13.65 -9.17
N PRO A 164 1.04 -14.89 -9.63
CA PRO A 164 -0.30 -15.44 -9.74
C PRO A 164 -0.87 -15.70 -8.34
N THR A 165 -2.00 -15.08 -8.00
CA THR A 165 -2.83 -15.46 -6.84
C THR A 165 -3.63 -16.75 -7.07
N ASN A 166 -3.54 -17.32 -8.27
CA ASN A 166 -4.35 -18.46 -8.68
C ASN A 166 -3.86 -19.79 -8.07
N GLY A 167 -2.89 -19.75 -7.17
CA GLY A 167 -2.51 -20.91 -6.38
C GLY A 167 -3.69 -21.40 -5.55
N ILE A 168 -3.87 -22.73 -5.46
CA ILE A 168 -4.80 -23.30 -4.48
C ILE A 168 -4.30 -22.84 -3.11
N PRO A 169 -5.10 -22.12 -2.32
CA PRO A 169 -4.67 -21.53 -1.07
C PRO A 169 -4.34 -22.62 -0.05
N THR A 170 -3.56 -22.28 0.99
CA THR A 170 -3.28 -23.21 2.08
C THR A 170 -4.58 -23.66 2.75
N TYR A 171 -4.61 -24.92 3.18
CA TYR A 171 -5.79 -25.49 3.82
C TYR A 171 -6.23 -24.64 5.01
N SER A 172 -7.51 -24.25 5.02
CA SER A 172 -8.05 -23.23 5.92
C SER A 172 -7.83 -23.54 7.40
N SER A 173 -7.90 -24.81 7.80
CA SER A 173 -7.59 -25.24 9.17
C SER A 173 -6.13 -25.01 9.53
N ASP A 174 -5.22 -25.20 8.59
CA ASP A 174 -3.79 -24.97 8.81
C ASP A 174 -3.52 -23.46 8.94
N VAL A 175 -4.15 -22.63 8.09
CA VAL A 175 -4.09 -21.15 8.18
C VAL A 175 -4.61 -20.64 9.54
N THR A 176 -5.75 -21.18 9.97
CA THR A 176 -6.37 -20.82 11.26
C THR A 176 -5.45 -21.14 12.44
N ALA A 177 -4.88 -22.34 12.45
CA ALA A 177 -3.91 -22.76 13.46
C ALA A 177 -2.68 -21.84 13.48
N MET A 178 -2.13 -21.53 12.30
CA MET A 178 -0.97 -20.63 12.18
C MET A 178 -1.24 -19.21 12.66
N ASN A 179 -2.40 -18.65 12.34
CA ASN A 179 -2.81 -17.33 12.85
C ASN A 179 -2.96 -17.33 14.38
N ALA A 180 -3.48 -18.42 14.95
CA ALA A 180 -3.56 -18.58 16.40
C ALA A 180 -2.16 -18.69 17.05
N ILE A 181 -1.23 -19.45 16.45
CA ILE A 181 0.17 -19.53 16.88
C ILE A 181 0.79 -18.12 16.87
N LYS A 182 0.65 -17.40 15.75
CA LYS A 182 1.16 -16.03 15.59
C LYS A 182 0.62 -15.10 16.67
N ALA A 183 -0.68 -15.14 16.93
CA ALA A 183 -1.34 -14.30 17.93
C ALA A 183 -0.90 -14.62 19.36
N ASN A 184 -0.81 -15.91 19.70
CA ASN A 184 -0.47 -16.38 21.05
C ASN A 184 0.99 -16.07 21.40
N TYR A 185 1.89 -16.23 20.43
CA TYR A 185 3.33 -16.15 20.64
C TYR A 185 3.97 -14.85 20.16
N LYS A 186 3.24 -14.00 19.44
CA LYS A 186 3.75 -12.75 18.84
C LYS A 186 5.02 -12.98 18.01
N VAL A 187 5.04 -14.09 17.25
CA VAL A 187 6.19 -14.50 16.43
C VAL A 187 6.57 -13.36 15.47
N ASN A 188 7.82 -12.89 15.56
CA ASN A 188 8.33 -11.80 14.74
C ASN A 188 9.10 -12.35 13.52
N LYS A 189 8.36 -12.91 12.55
CA LYS A 189 8.86 -13.43 11.27
C LYS A 189 8.10 -12.78 10.11
N ASN A 190 8.41 -13.14 8.85
CA ASN A 190 7.66 -12.71 7.65
C ASN A 190 6.24 -13.31 7.55
N TRP A 191 5.62 -13.65 8.68
CA TRP A 191 4.34 -14.34 8.75
C TRP A 191 3.21 -13.37 8.44
N SER A 192 2.97 -13.08 7.16
CA SER A 192 1.86 -12.26 6.66
C SER A 192 1.28 -12.90 5.40
N GLY A 193 -0.02 -12.78 5.19
CA GLY A 193 -0.70 -13.42 4.05
C GLY A 193 -0.90 -14.93 4.25
N ASP A 194 -0.88 -15.68 3.15
CA ASP A 194 -1.02 -17.14 3.16
C ASP A 194 0.31 -17.83 3.57
N PRO A 195 0.31 -18.83 4.47
CA PRO A 195 1.55 -19.45 4.97
C PRO A 195 2.39 -20.18 3.92
N CYS A 196 1.76 -20.74 2.87
CA CYS A 196 2.45 -21.59 1.89
C CYS A 196 2.54 -20.96 0.50
N VAL A 197 1.60 -20.08 0.12
CA VAL A 197 1.54 -19.53 -1.24
C VAL A 197 1.63 -18.00 -1.25
N PRO A 198 2.34 -17.41 -2.24
CA PRO A 198 3.16 -18.09 -3.24
C PRO A 198 4.43 -18.69 -2.61
N THR A 199 4.95 -19.80 -3.15
CA THR A 199 6.06 -20.56 -2.55
C THR A 199 7.30 -19.70 -2.28
N GLU A 200 7.56 -18.73 -3.14
CA GLU A 200 8.64 -17.74 -3.05
C GLU A 200 8.50 -16.74 -1.89
N HIS A 201 7.29 -16.61 -1.33
CA HIS A 201 6.98 -15.77 -0.18
C HIS A 201 6.40 -16.57 1.00
N SER A 202 6.60 -17.90 0.99
CA SER A 202 6.20 -18.78 2.09
C SER A 202 6.79 -18.31 3.43
N TRP A 203 6.06 -18.60 4.50
CA TRP A 203 6.44 -18.17 5.84
C TRP A 203 7.73 -18.85 6.30
N THR A 204 8.65 -18.05 6.84
CA THR A 204 9.93 -18.53 7.36
C THR A 204 9.69 -19.53 8.49
N GLY A 205 10.29 -20.71 8.37
CA GLY A 205 10.10 -21.82 9.31
C GLY A 205 8.80 -22.59 9.08
N VAL A 206 8.10 -22.40 7.97
CA VAL A 206 6.95 -23.22 7.57
C VAL A 206 7.32 -24.00 6.32
N THR A 207 7.12 -25.31 6.35
CA THR A 207 7.24 -26.16 5.15
C THR A 207 5.87 -26.71 4.81
N CYS A 208 5.53 -26.66 3.52
CA CYS A 208 4.26 -27.13 3.01
C CYS A 208 4.42 -28.24 1.97
N THR A 209 3.35 -28.99 1.72
CA THR A 209 3.29 -29.94 0.60
C THR A 209 3.50 -29.23 -0.73
N SER A 210 4.32 -29.81 -1.62
CA SER A 210 4.70 -29.23 -2.90
C SER A 210 3.80 -29.62 -4.09
N ASP A 211 2.60 -30.16 -3.82
CA ASP A 211 1.69 -30.63 -4.86
C ASP A 211 0.80 -29.50 -5.39
N SER A 212 1.05 -29.08 -6.63
CA SER A 212 0.29 -28.02 -7.30
C SER A 212 -1.16 -28.37 -7.63
N ALA A 213 -1.55 -29.66 -7.56
CA ALA A 213 -2.91 -30.12 -7.84
C ALA A 213 -3.82 -30.15 -6.60
N ASN A 214 -3.24 -30.09 -5.40
CA ASN A 214 -3.94 -30.23 -4.14
C ASN A 214 -3.76 -28.99 -3.26
N THR A 215 -4.68 -28.78 -2.33
CA THR A 215 -4.59 -27.72 -1.33
C THR A 215 -3.33 -27.88 -0.47
N PRO A 216 -2.39 -26.91 -0.46
CA PRO A 216 -1.18 -27.00 0.34
C PRO A 216 -1.48 -27.24 1.82
N ARG A 217 -0.74 -28.19 2.41
CA ARG A 217 -0.80 -28.55 3.84
C ARG A 217 0.53 -28.25 4.51
N ILE A 218 0.49 -27.79 5.76
CA ILE A 218 1.70 -27.54 6.55
C ILE A 218 2.23 -28.87 7.10
N THR A 219 3.46 -29.20 6.77
CA THR A 219 4.12 -30.47 7.14
C THR A 219 5.25 -30.26 8.14
N ALA A 220 5.93 -29.12 8.12
CA ALA A 220 6.94 -28.78 9.13
C ALA A 220 6.73 -27.38 9.67
N LEU A 221 6.95 -27.22 10.97
CA LEU A 221 6.90 -25.95 11.67
C LEU A 221 8.12 -25.78 12.57
N ASP A 222 8.89 -24.73 12.31
CA ASP A 222 10.06 -24.31 13.07
C ASP A 222 9.75 -23.02 13.84
N LEU A 223 9.60 -23.19 15.15
CA LEU A 223 9.41 -22.16 16.16
C LEU A 223 10.66 -21.95 17.01
N SER A 224 11.81 -22.52 16.62
CA SER A 224 13.04 -22.45 17.41
C SER A 224 13.56 -21.02 17.55
N TYR A 225 14.13 -20.70 18.72
CA TYR A 225 14.76 -19.41 19.04
C TYR A 225 13.86 -18.18 18.83
N ASN A 226 12.58 -18.25 19.23
CA ASN A 226 11.64 -17.13 19.13
C ASN A 226 11.28 -16.51 20.50
N ASP A 227 12.04 -16.81 21.56
CA ASP A 227 11.77 -16.37 22.94
C ASP A 227 10.35 -16.71 23.43
N LEU A 228 9.81 -17.83 22.96
CA LEU A 228 8.44 -18.25 23.27
C LEU A 228 8.29 -18.62 24.75
N SER A 229 7.11 -18.35 25.30
CA SER A 229 6.77 -18.64 26.70
C SER A 229 5.37 -19.21 26.84
N GLY A 230 5.15 -20.02 27.89
CA GLY A 230 3.85 -20.62 28.19
C GLY A 230 3.69 -22.02 27.61
N ASP A 231 2.45 -22.52 27.60
CA ASP A 231 2.14 -23.87 27.13
C ASP A 231 1.94 -23.95 25.62
N LEU A 232 2.27 -25.12 25.05
CA LEU A 232 1.93 -25.40 23.66
C LEU A 232 0.40 -25.46 23.51
N PRO A 233 -0.17 -24.58 22.68
CA PRO A 233 -1.61 -24.44 22.57
C PRO A 233 -2.24 -25.58 21.75
N GLY A 234 -3.47 -25.95 22.11
CA GLY A 234 -4.20 -27.04 21.47
C GLY A 234 -4.50 -26.84 19.98
N PHE A 235 -4.46 -25.61 19.46
CA PHE A 235 -4.62 -25.36 18.02
C PHE A 235 -3.49 -25.96 17.17
N LEU A 236 -2.35 -26.33 17.76
CA LEU A 236 -1.32 -27.11 17.07
C LEU A 236 -1.82 -28.50 16.63
N ASP A 237 -2.84 -29.07 17.29
CA ASP A 237 -3.46 -30.34 16.88
C ASP A 237 -4.23 -30.23 15.56
N GLN A 238 -4.60 -29.01 15.14
CA GLN A 238 -5.31 -28.76 13.88
C GLN A 238 -4.40 -28.91 12.65
N LEU A 239 -3.08 -28.86 12.85
CA LEU A 239 -2.09 -29.12 11.80
C LEU A 239 -1.98 -30.62 11.54
N SER A 240 -3.03 -31.21 10.95
CA SER A 240 -3.15 -32.67 10.85
C SER A 240 -2.12 -33.33 9.93
N ALA A 241 -1.50 -32.57 9.03
CA ALA A 241 -0.41 -33.02 8.17
C ALA A 241 0.99 -32.80 8.77
N LEU A 242 1.09 -32.22 9.97
CA LEU A 242 2.38 -31.91 10.61
C LEU A 242 3.16 -33.19 10.94
N THR A 243 4.39 -33.25 10.47
CA THR A 243 5.37 -34.32 10.70
C THR A 243 6.65 -33.83 11.38
N TYR A 244 6.87 -32.52 11.44
CA TYR A 244 8.01 -31.93 12.14
C TYR A 244 7.61 -30.68 12.93
N LEU A 245 7.99 -30.63 14.20
CA LEU A 245 7.84 -29.46 15.07
C LEU A 245 9.14 -29.21 15.84
N ASP A 246 9.72 -28.03 15.67
CA ASP A 246 10.90 -27.60 16.42
C ASP A 246 10.57 -26.39 17.29
N ILE A 247 10.78 -26.52 18.60
CA ILE A 247 10.62 -25.44 19.57
C ILE A 247 11.90 -25.19 20.36
N THR A 248 13.04 -25.64 19.84
CA THR A 248 14.36 -25.53 20.49
C THR A 248 14.73 -24.07 20.80
N GLY A 249 15.49 -23.84 21.87
CA GLY A 249 15.96 -22.49 22.22
C GLY A 249 14.91 -21.58 22.86
N ASN A 250 13.68 -22.04 23.07
CA ASN A 250 12.65 -21.29 23.78
C ASN A 250 12.68 -21.63 25.28
N SER A 251 13.43 -20.86 26.08
CA SER A 251 13.69 -21.17 27.49
C SER A 251 12.48 -21.12 28.43
N LYS A 252 11.38 -20.48 28.02
CA LYS A 252 10.18 -20.27 28.84
C LYS A 252 8.95 -21.07 28.35
N ILE A 253 9.11 -21.89 27.32
CA ILE A 253 8.02 -22.69 26.75
C ILE A 253 7.93 -24.06 27.43
N SER A 254 6.71 -24.57 27.58
CA SER A 254 6.46 -25.93 28.01
C SER A 254 6.87 -26.93 26.95
N ASN A 255 7.38 -28.09 27.39
CA ASN A 255 7.74 -29.20 26.52
C ASN A 255 6.60 -30.23 26.33
N THR A 256 5.43 -29.94 26.90
CA THR A 256 4.27 -30.85 26.83
C THR A 256 3.52 -30.59 25.53
N LEU A 257 3.49 -31.59 24.65
CA LEU A 257 2.68 -31.54 23.43
C LEU A 257 1.18 -31.62 23.76
N PRO A 258 0.32 -30.94 22.99
CA PRO A 258 -1.11 -31.19 23.02
C PRO A 258 -1.44 -32.66 22.67
N PRO A 259 -2.59 -33.19 23.14
CA PRO A 259 -2.88 -34.63 23.04
C PRO A 259 -2.81 -35.21 21.62
N GLY A 260 -3.24 -34.46 20.60
CA GLY A 260 -3.20 -34.91 19.21
C GLY A 260 -1.77 -35.08 18.69
N LEU A 261 -0.90 -34.09 18.93
CA LEU A 261 0.52 -34.15 18.59
C LEU A 261 1.29 -35.16 19.46
N GLN A 262 0.91 -35.34 20.72
CA GLN A 262 1.51 -36.36 21.59
C GLN A 262 1.25 -37.77 21.04
N LYS A 263 0.04 -38.04 20.53
CA LYS A 263 -0.28 -39.30 19.85
C LYS A 263 0.57 -39.49 18.59
N LYS A 264 0.73 -38.44 17.77
CA LYS A 264 1.60 -38.46 16.58
C LYS A 264 3.08 -38.67 16.92
N GLN A 265 3.52 -38.21 18.09
CA GLN A 265 4.87 -38.49 18.56
C GLN A 265 5.02 -39.96 18.97
N GLN A 266 4.02 -40.53 19.65
CA GLN A 266 4.02 -41.92 20.09
C GLN A 266 3.92 -42.93 18.95
N ASP A 267 3.20 -42.60 17.87
CA ASP A 267 3.07 -43.45 16.68
C ASP A 267 4.22 -43.25 15.66
N GLY A 268 5.15 -42.33 15.95
CA GLY A 268 6.34 -42.06 15.13
C GLY A 268 6.08 -41.19 13.90
N THR A 269 4.89 -40.62 13.74
CA THR A 269 4.55 -39.75 12.60
C THR A 269 4.94 -38.29 12.78
N LEU A 270 5.29 -37.87 14.00
CA LEU A 270 5.80 -36.54 14.34
C LEU A 270 7.21 -36.59 14.93
N THR A 271 8.13 -35.88 14.29
CA THR A 271 9.44 -35.52 14.87
C THR A 271 9.29 -34.24 15.68
N PHE A 272 9.49 -34.34 17.00
CA PHE A 272 9.43 -33.20 17.92
C PHE A 272 10.81 -32.89 18.51
N ARG A 273 11.25 -31.64 18.41
CA ARG A 273 12.53 -31.16 18.97
C ARG A 273 12.32 -30.12 20.05
N PHE A 274 12.92 -30.36 21.21
CA PHE A 274 12.94 -29.46 22.36
C PHE A 274 14.31 -29.52 23.06
N GLY A 275 15.12 -28.47 22.91
CA GLY A 275 16.50 -28.42 23.40
C GLY A 275 17.45 -29.31 22.58
N ASP A 276 18.63 -29.63 23.13
CA ASP A 276 19.62 -30.52 22.47
C ASP A 276 19.19 -32.00 22.41
N LYS A 277 17.98 -32.34 22.84
CA LYS A 277 17.45 -33.71 22.86
C LYS A 277 16.34 -33.88 21.82
N THR A 278 16.59 -34.68 20.81
CA THR A 278 15.55 -35.31 19.98
C THR A 278 14.84 -36.36 20.82
N LEU A 279 13.58 -36.11 21.18
CA LEU A 279 12.75 -37.08 21.90
C LEU A 279 12.05 -37.99 20.88
N SER A 280 12.77 -38.99 20.38
CA SER A 280 12.18 -40.14 19.69
C SER A 280 11.80 -41.20 20.73
N SER A 281 10.56 -41.69 20.67
CA SER A 281 10.00 -42.66 21.61
C SER A 281 10.89 -43.90 21.78
N ASN A 282 11.39 -44.13 23.01
CA ASN A 282 11.53 -45.45 23.64
C ASN A 282 12.07 -45.33 25.07
N SER A 283 11.18 -45.46 26.07
CA SER A 283 11.53 -46.10 27.36
C SER A 283 10.25 -46.48 28.12
N THR A 284 10.02 -47.78 28.21
CA THR A 284 9.00 -48.45 29.00
C THR A 284 9.30 -48.42 30.51
N THR A 285 8.22 -48.46 31.28
CA THR A 285 8.07 -48.51 32.74
C THR A 285 8.83 -49.62 33.46
N SER A 286 9.28 -49.37 34.71
CA SER A 286 9.05 -50.24 35.90
C SER A 286 9.67 -49.70 37.21
N GLY A 287 8.90 -49.74 38.31
CA GLY A 287 9.30 -50.41 39.55
C GLY A 287 10.04 -49.69 40.69
N ASP A 288 9.27 -49.24 41.68
CA ASP A 288 9.42 -49.44 43.14
C ASP A 288 10.61 -48.92 44.02
N LYS A 289 10.15 -48.29 45.12
CA LYS A 289 10.70 -48.01 46.46
C LYS A 289 12.03 -48.66 46.90
N LYS A 290 12.95 -47.85 47.45
CA LYS A 290 13.58 -48.10 48.77
C LYS A 290 14.30 -46.88 49.38
N LYS A 291 14.30 -46.84 50.72
CA LYS A 291 14.84 -45.82 51.64
C LYS A 291 16.38 -45.73 51.63
N SER A 292 16.88 -44.51 51.88
CA SER A 292 18.17 -44.03 52.43
C SER A 292 18.97 -45.00 53.33
N PRO A 293 20.32 -44.87 53.52
CA PRO A 293 20.89 -43.70 54.25
C PRO A 293 22.39 -43.28 54.06
N VAL A 294 22.70 -42.06 54.59
CA VAL A 294 23.92 -41.61 55.33
C VAL A 294 25.24 -41.30 54.55
N VAL A 295 25.65 -40.01 54.49
CA VAL A 295 26.83 -39.33 55.15
C VAL A 295 28.18 -39.71 54.52
N ASP A 296 29.04 -38.82 53.99
CA ASP A 296 29.83 -37.74 54.62
C ASP A 296 30.37 -36.79 53.51
N SER A 297 30.26 -35.45 53.65
CA SER A 297 31.35 -34.47 53.90
C SER A 297 32.59 -34.61 52.98
N THR A 298 33.17 -33.58 52.35
CA THR A 298 33.61 -32.28 52.90
C THR A 298 34.08 -31.34 51.75
N THR A 299 33.86 -30.02 51.92
CA THR A 299 34.71 -28.83 51.55
C THR A 299 35.20 -28.60 50.11
N SER A 300 35.38 -27.39 49.56
CA SER A 300 35.25 -25.97 49.97
C SER A 300 35.54 -25.05 48.76
N SER A 301 35.37 -23.73 48.95
CA SER A 301 35.96 -22.58 48.21
C SER A 301 35.20 -22.02 46.99
N ASP A 302 35.11 -20.72 46.75
CA ASP A 302 35.09 -19.53 47.62
C ASP A 302 34.50 -18.39 46.78
N LYS A 303 33.67 -17.53 47.39
CA LYS A 303 33.19 -16.29 46.77
C LYS A 303 34.21 -15.18 47.08
N LYS A 304 34.77 -14.54 46.06
CA LYS A 304 35.41 -13.22 46.18
C LYS A 304 34.62 -12.17 45.41
N LYS A 305 34.12 -11.16 46.14
CA LYS A 305 33.65 -9.88 45.59
C LYS A 305 34.81 -8.89 45.63
N SER A 306 35.01 -8.13 44.55
CA SER A 306 36.00 -7.04 44.46
C SER A 306 35.29 -5.68 44.40
N PRO A 307 35.84 -4.59 44.98
CA PRO A 307 35.21 -3.27 45.01
C PRO A 307 35.74 -2.38 43.88
N VAL A 308 34.91 -2.09 42.87
CA VAL A 308 35.18 -0.99 41.92
C VAL A 308 33.86 -0.30 41.57
N VAL A 309 33.37 0.54 42.48
CA VAL A 309 32.32 1.53 42.17
C VAL A 309 32.69 2.80 42.94
N LEU A 310 33.48 3.70 42.35
CA LEU A 310 33.50 5.10 42.77
C LEU A 310 34.08 6.13 41.76
N ILE A 311 34.36 5.77 40.50
CA ILE A 311 34.93 6.73 39.50
C ILE A 311 33.95 7.06 38.34
N ALA A 312 32.85 6.34 38.16
CA ALA A 312 31.94 6.56 37.02
C ALA A 312 30.96 7.74 37.17
N VAL A 313 30.72 8.26 38.39
CA VAL A 313 29.68 9.27 38.63
C VAL A 313 30.14 10.69 38.28
N ALA A 314 31.41 11.02 38.50
CA ALA A 314 31.93 12.36 38.21
C ALA A 314 31.95 12.69 36.70
N GLY A 315 32.21 11.68 35.85
CA GLY A 315 32.22 11.85 34.40
C GLY A 315 30.83 12.16 33.83
N VAL A 316 29.79 11.53 34.37
CA VAL A 316 28.40 11.77 33.94
C VAL A 316 27.95 13.17 34.33
N VAL A 317 28.30 13.65 35.52
CA VAL A 317 27.94 15.01 35.98
C VAL A 317 28.64 16.08 35.13
N MET A 318 29.91 15.89 34.77
CA MET A 318 30.63 16.80 33.88
C MET A 318 30.04 16.85 32.47
N LEU A 319 29.61 15.71 31.91
CA LEU A 319 28.95 15.67 30.61
C LEU A 319 27.60 16.39 30.60
N LEU A 320 26.82 16.26 31.67
CA LEU A 320 25.54 16.96 31.82
C LEU A 320 25.71 18.48 31.95
N LEU A 321 26.76 18.94 32.64
CA LEU A 321 27.06 20.37 32.75
C LEU A 321 27.49 20.97 31.40
N ILE A 322 28.30 20.26 30.63
CA ILE A 322 28.71 20.71 29.28
C ILE A 322 27.48 20.80 28.35
N ALA A 323 26.59 19.81 28.39
CA ALA A 323 25.36 19.83 27.61
C ALA A 323 24.45 21.02 27.96
N ALA A 324 24.32 21.35 29.26
CA ALA A 324 23.54 22.50 29.71
C ALA A 324 24.09 23.83 29.19
N VAL A 325 25.43 24.01 29.19
CA VAL A 325 26.07 25.22 28.66
C VAL A 325 25.85 25.36 27.15
N ILE A 326 25.92 24.27 26.39
CA ILE A 326 25.65 24.27 24.95
C ILE A 326 24.19 24.68 24.68
N ILE A 327 23.23 24.15 25.44
CA ILE A 327 21.81 24.52 25.32
C ILE A 327 21.61 26.01 25.60
N ILE A 328 22.26 26.56 26.64
CA ILE A 328 22.18 27.99 26.96
C ILE A 328 22.73 28.84 25.81
N ILE A 329 23.87 28.47 25.22
CA ILE A 329 24.46 29.17 24.07
C ILE A 329 23.51 29.14 22.86
N LEU A 330 22.88 28.01 22.59
CA LEU A 330 21.91 27.86 21.49
C LEU A 330 20.64 28.70 21.72
N CYS A 331 20.15 28.76 22.97
CA CYS A 331 19.03 29.61 23.34
C CYS A 331 19.35 31.10 23.18
N PHE A 332 20.56 31.54 23.54
CA PHE A 332 21.01 32.92 23.32
C PHE A 332 21.17 33.25 21.83
N LYS A 333 21.68 32.32 21.01
CA LYS A 333 21.76 32.51 19.55
C LYS A 333 20.39 32.61 18.88
N ARG A 334 19.41 31.83 19.34
CA ARG A 334 18.03 31.85 18.79
C ARG A 334 17.30 33.16 19.06
N ARG A 335 17.64 33.85 20.17
CA ARG A 335 17.01 35.14 20.54
C ARG A 335 17.41 36.30 19.62
N ASN A 336 18.54 36.20 18.91
CA ASN A 336 19.02 37.24 17.99
C ASN A 336 18.56 37.10 16.53
N TYR A 337 17.80 36.05 16.17
CA TYR A 337 17.28 35.88 14.80
C TYR A 337 15.86 36.42 14.58
N ASN A 338 15.13 36.81 15.64
CA ASN A 338 13.73 37.26 15.56
C ASN A 338 13.57 38.80 15.52
N LYS A 339 14.43 39.49 14.77
CA LYS A 339 14.19 40.90 14.40
C LYS A 339 14.65 41.14 12.98
N LEU A 340 13.73 41.10 12.01
CA LEU A 340 13.74 41.87 10.74
C LEU A 340 12.33 41.82 10.09
N PRO A 341 11.90 42.85 9.34
CA PRO A 341 10.50 43.19 9.08
C PRO A 341 9.93 42.67 7.75
N ILE A 342 8.59 42.55 7.69
CA ILE A 342 7.76 42.11 6.55
C ILE A 342 7.44 43.29 5.61
N PRO A 343 7.54 43.15 4.27
CA PRO A 343 6.99 44.12 3.32
C PRO A 343 5.57 43.75 2.84
N ASN A 344 4.69 44.77 2.78
CA ASN A 344 3.31 44.73 2.28
C ASN A 344 3.23 44.47 0.76
N GLN A 345 2.21 43.71 0.33
CA GLN A 345 1.68 43.77 -1.04
C GLN A 345 0.15 43.84 -1.03
N ASN A 346 -0.39 44.95 -1.52
CA ASN A 346 -1.79 45.10 -1.93
C ASN A 346 -1.84 45.04 -3.46
N GLY A 347 -2.69 44.18 -4.01
CA GLY A 347 -3.01 44.12 -5.44
C GLY A 347 -4.22 43.22 -5.70
N SER A 348 -5.39 43.82 -5.88
CA SER A 348 -6.61 43.15 -6.37
C SER A 348 -6.48 42.73 -7.83
N PRO A 349 -7.03 41.57 -8.24
CA PRO A 349 -7.37 41.30 -9.63
C PRO A 349 -8.87 41.42 -9.91
N GLY A 350 -9.18 42.02 -11.06
CA GLY A 350 -10.52 42.23 -11.60
C GLY A 350 -11.20 40.97 -12.15
N SER A 351 -12.51 41.12 -12.34
CA SER A 351 -13.52 40.13 -12.70
C SER A 351 -13.61 39.86 -14.21
N THR A 352 -13.94 38.61 -14.57
CA THR A 352 -14.46 38.19 -15.89
C THR A 352 -15.50 37.05 -15.74
N PRO A 353 -16.39 36.84 -16.73
CA PRO A 353 -17.82 36.60 -16.50
C PRO A 353 -18.30 35.13 -16.54
N VAL A 354 -19.47 34.93 -15.92
CA VAL A 354 -20.26 33.69 -15.75
C VAL A 354 -20.93 33.26 -17.06
N ILE A 355 -20.85 31.96 -17.39
CA ILE A 355 -21.65 31.32 -18.45
C ILE A 355 -22.73 30.45 -17.77
N ASN A 356 -24.00 30.70 -18.12
CA ASN A 356 -25.18 30.01 -17.59
C ASN A 356 -25.27 28.55 -18.07
N SER A 357 -25.61 27.65 -17.16
CA SER A 357 -25.99 26.25 -17.41
C SER A 357 -27.51 26.09 -17.64
N PRO A 358 -27.98 25.12 -18.46
CA PRO A 358 -29.40 24.91 -18.74
C PRO A 358 -30.12 24.16 -17.61
N GLN A 359 -31.34 24.59 -17.29
CA GLN A 359 -32.25 23.93 -16.35
C GLN A 359 -32.87 22.66 -16.97
N TRP A 360 -33.03 21.60 -16.16
CA TRP A 360 -33.89 20.47 -16.47
C TRP A 360 -34.82 20.14 -15.29
N ASN A 361 -36.09 19.91 -15.61
CA ASN A 361 -37.19 19.65 -14.69
C ASN A 361 -37.12 18.22 -14.09
N THR A 362 -37.30 18.11 -12.78
CA THR A 362 -37.42 16.85 -12.03
C THR A 362 -38.86 16.34 -12.02
N GLY A 363 -39.10 15.16 -12.60
CA GLY A 363 -40.28 14.34 -12.35
C GLY A 363 -39.97 13.30 -11.27
N GLY A 364 -40.70 13.36 -10.15
CA GLY A 364 -40.38 12.61 -8.94
C GLY A 364 -40.78 11.14 -8.94
N SER A 365 -40.18 10.39 -8.02
CA SER A 365 -40.68 9.11 -7.52
C SER A 365 -40.33 8.95 -6.02
N ASN A 366 -41.35 8.56 -5.25
CA ASN A 366 -41.40 8.47 -3.79
C ASN A 366 -40.64 7.25 -3.23
N TYR A 367 -40.00 7.41 -2.07
CA TYR A 367 -39.67 6.33 -1.12
C TYR A 367 -39.90 6.80 0.34
N PRO A 368 -40.16 5.87 1.30
CA PRO A 368 -40.98 6.13 2.48
C PRO A 368 -40.23 6.71 3.70
N ASN A 369 -40.95 7.51 4.49
CA ASN A 369 -40.53 8.13 5.75
C ASN A 369 -40.38 7.10 6.90
N VAL A 370 -39.36 7.28 7.75
CA VAL A 370 -39.19 6.60 9.06
C VAL A 370 -38.95 7.68 10.14
N PRO A 371 -39.45 7.50 11.39
CA PRO A 371 -39.79 8.63 12.27
C PRO A 371 -38.63 9.19 13.10
N ASN A 372 -38.75 10.48 13.38
CA ASN A 372 -37.86 11.31 14.18
C ASN A 372 -38.06 11.07 15.69
N GLY A 373 -36.97 10.87 16.44
CA GLY A 373 -36.97 10.75 17.90
C GLY A 373 -36.11 11.84 18.55
N ASN A 374 -36.76 12.76 19.27
CA ASN A 374 -36.12 13.84 20.03
C ASN A 374 -35.73 13.38 21.45
N GLY A 375 -34.55 13.79 21.93
CA GLY A 375 -34.17 13.76 23.35
C GLY A 375 -32.77 14.36 23.57
N ALA A 376 -32.70 15.45 24.34
CA ALA A 376 -31.56 16.36 24.44
C ALA A 376 -30.46 15.95 25.46
N GLY A 377 -29.20 16.30 25.14
CA GLY A 377 -28.02 16.29 26.04
C GLY A 377 -26.79 16.85 25.31
N GLU A 378 -26.02 17.73 25.96
CA GLU A 378 -24.93 18.55 25.41
C GLU A 378 -23.75 17.79 24.77
N GLY A 379 -23.13 18.39 23.74
CA GLY A 379 -21.67 18.31 23.56
C GLY A 379 -21.06 17.27 22.62
N MET A 380 -21.66 16.94 21.48
CA MET A 380 -20.96 16.37 20.31
C MET A 380 -21.85 16.65 19.08
N LEU A 381 -21.32 17.23 18.01
CA LEU A 381 -22.13 17.47 16.80
C LEU A 381 -22.50 16.11 16.18
N ASN A 382 -23.69 15.60 16.53
CA ASN A 382 -24.28 14.40 15.97
C ASN A 382 -24.65 14.66 14.50
N PHE A 383 -23.69 14.55 13.61
CA PHE A 383 -23.96 14.32 12.20
C PHE A 383 -24.16 12.81 12.02
N GLU A 384 -25.31 12.28 12.47
CA GLU A 384 -25.75 10.95 12.03
C GLU A 384 -26.12 11.07 10.54
N ASN A 385 -25.13 10.80 9.68
CA ASN A 385 -25.22 10.62 8.23
C ASN A 385 -26.39 11.33 7.55
N ARG A 386 -26.42 12.68 7.65
CA ARG A 386 -27.52 13.53 7.18
C ARG A 386 -27.80 13.27 5.70
N GLN A 387 -29.06 13.03 5.36
CA GLN A 387 -29.49 13.03 3.97
C GLN A 387 -29.66 14.47 3.48
N PHE A 388 -28.97 14.81 2.40
CA PHE A 388 -29.06 16.09 1.70
C PHE A 388 -29.92 15.94 0.43
N SER A 389 -30.70 16.96 0.09
CA SER A 389 -31.30 17.09 -1.24
C SER A 389 -30.30 17.70 -2.23
N TYR A 390 -30.56 17.57 -3.53
CA TYR A 390 -29.73 18.23 -4.54
C TYR A 390 -29.68 19.76 -4.36
N ASN A 391 -30.79 20.36 -3.96
CA ASN A 391 -30.88 21.79 -3.69
C ASN A 391 -30.04 22.21 -2.47
N ASP A 392 -29.93 21.34 -1.47
CA ASP A 392 -29.02 21.58 -0.34
C ASP A 392 -27.57 21.60 -0.81
N LEU A 393 -27.19 20.68 -1.69
CA LEU A 393 -25.83 20.65 -2.26
C LEU A 393 -25.53 21.90 -3.07
N ILE A 394 -26.45 22.35 -3.92
CA ILE A 394 -26.32 23.63 -4.65
C ILE A 394 -26.08 24.78 -3.67
N ARG A 395 -26.86 24.84 -2.59
CA ARG A 395 -26.78 25.91 -1.59
C ARG A 395 -25.45 25.88 -0.83
N ILE A 396 -25.03 24.73 -0.31
CA ILE A 396 -23.79 24.65 0.49
C ILE A 396 -22.52 24.80 -0.36
N THR A 397 -22.56 24.46 -1.65
CA THR A 397 -21.40 24.55 -2.57
C THR A 397 -21.38 25.82 -3.41
N ASN A 398 -22.34 26.73 -3.22
CA ASN A 398 -22.54 27.91 -4.06
C ASN A 398 -22.61 27.54 -5.57
N ASN A 399 -23.52 26.61 -5.90
CA ASN A 399 -23.70 26.07 -7.24
C ASN A 399 -22.44 25.38 -7.81
N PHE A 400 -21.78 24.55 -6.99
CA PHE A 400 -20.61 23.76 -7.37
C PHE A 400 -19.45 24.59 -7.96
N GLN A 401 -19.27 25.83 -7.53
CA GLN A 401 -18.26 26.74 -8.09
C GLN A 401 -16.81 26.36 -7.72
N ASN A 402 -16.60 25.88 -6.49
CA ASN A 402 -15.26 25.66 -5.94
C ASN A 402 -14.82 24.21 -6.07
N ASN A 403 -14.47 23.78 -7.29
CA ASN A 403 -13.90 22.46 -7.54
C ASN A 403 -12.45 22.39 -7.02
N ILE A 404 -12.16 21.41 -6.15
CA ILE A 404 -10.84 21.16 -5.56
C ILE A 404 -10.19 19.86 -6.05
N GLY A 405 -10.87 19.09 -6.90
CA GLY A 405 -10.30 17.89 -7.49
C GLY A 405 -11.30 17.16 -8.37
N THR A 406 -10.81 16.63 -9.50
CA THR A 406 -11.58 15.80 -10.42
C THR A 406 -10.79 14.52 -10.68
N GLY A 407 -11.40 13.35 -10.44
CA GLY A 407 -10.77 12.05 -10.67
C GLY A 407 -11.75 11.00 -11.23
N GLY A 408 -11.30 9.75 -11.33
CA GLY A 408 -12.12 8.63 -11.81
C GLY A 408 -13.42 8.41 -11.02
N PHE A 409 -13.44 8.87 -9.76
CA PHE A 409 -14.55 8.75 -8.83
C PHE A 409 -15.49 9.98 -8.85
N GLY A 410 -15.18 11.00 -9.65
CA GLY A 410 -15.97 12.22 -9.84
C GLY A 410 -15.29 13.49 -9.32
N SER A 411 -16.07 14.58 -9.19
CA SER A 411 -15.57 15.91 -8.82
C SER A 411 -15.84 16.23 -7.36
N VAL A 412 -14.89 16.86 -6.68
CA VAL A 412 -14.97 17.26 -5.28
C VAL A 412 -15.04 18.78 -5.18
N TYR A 413 -16.02 19.28 -4.42
CA TYR A 413 -16.27 20.70 -4.24
C TYR A 413 -16.17 21.12 -2.78
N VAL A 414 -15.67 22.31 -2.50
CA VAL A 414 -15.74 22.91 -1.15
C VAL A 414 -17.08 23.57 -0.96
N GLY A 415 -17.69 23.33 0.20
CA GLY A 415 -18.90 24.00 0.64
C GLY A 415 -18.86 24.39 2.11
N ALA A 416 -19.93 25.02 2.58
CA ALA A 416 -20.16 25.32 3.98
C ALA A 416 -21.60 24.95 4.37
N LEU A 417 -21.75 24.23 5.47
CA LEU A 417 -23.06 23.94 6.07
C LEU A 417 -23.71 25.21 6.63
N GLU A 418 -24.98 25.13 7.02
CA GLU A 418 -25.75 26.27 7.54
C GLU A 418 -25.12 26.92 8.79
N ASN A 419 -24.35 26.15 9.55
CA ASN A 419 -23.63 26.62 10.74
C ASN A 419 -22.20 27.14 10.44
N GLY A 420 -21.82 27.24 9.16
CA GLY A 420 -20.51 27.72 8.72
C GLY A 420 -19.40 26.68 8.73
N ILE A 421 -19.67 25.43 9.09
CA ILE A 421 -18.68 24.35 9.04
C ILE A 421 -18.35 24.02 7.58
N GLN A 422 -17.06 24.06 7.25
CA GLN A 422 -16.58 23.71 5.91
C GLN A 422 -16.68 22.21 5.66
N VAL A 423 -17.10 21.86 4.44
CA VAL A 423 -17.29 20.48 3.99
C VAL A 423 -16.72 20.25 2.59
N ALA A 424 -16.40 19.00 2.30
CA ALA A 424 -16.06 18.53 0.95
C ALA A 424 -17.23 17.72 0.39
N VAL A 425 -17.73 18.10 -0.79
CA VAL A 425 -18.83 17.42 -1.49
C VAL A 425 -18.27 16.66 -2.69
N LYS A 426 -18.14 15.35 -2.57
CA LYS A 426 -17.70 14.44 -3.65
C LYS A 426 -18.93 14.02 -4.46
N THR A 427 -19.03 14.49 -5.68
CA THR A 427 -20.07 14.09 -6.64
C THR A 427 -19.60 12.88 -7.44
N ARG A 428 -20.49 11.96 -7.76
CA ARG A 428 -20.19 10.80 -8.61
C ARG A 428 -19.90 11.23 -10.05
N SER A 429 -18.95 10.57 -10.71
CA SER A 429 -18.78 10.69 -12.17
C SER A 429 -19.94 10.04 -12.94
N HIS A 430 -20.50 10.75 -13.94
CA HIS A 430 -21.57 10.22 -14.80
C HIS A 430 -21.08 9.17 -15.83
N SER A 431 -19.77 8.97 -16.00
CA SER A 431 -19.19 8.22 -17.12
C SER A 431 -19.04 6.71 -16.93
N SER A 432 -19.34 6.12 -15.76
CA SER A 432 -19.17 4.68 -15.54
C SER A 432 -20.19 4.04 -14.60
N SER A 433 -20.53 2.78 -14.86
CA SER A 433 -21.31 1.91 -13.97
C SER A 433 -20.52 1.49 -12.72
N GLN A 434 -19.19 1.55 -12.79
CA GLN A 434 -18.28 1.29 -11.68
C GLN A 434 -18.41 2.34 -10.57
N GLY A 435 -18.58 3.62 -10.93
CA GLY A 435 -18.72 4.71 -9.95
C GLY A 435 -19.96 4.61 -9.05
N VAL A 436 -21.02 3.91 -9.47
CA VAL A 436 -22.21 3.67 -8.62
C VAL A 436 -21.91 2.63 -7.55
N LYS A 437 -21.17 1.56 -7.89
CA LYS A 437 -20.80 0.51 -6.93
C LYS A 437 -19.87 1.06 -5.85
N GLU A 438 -18.89 1.86 -6.26
CA GLU A 438 -17.93 2.49 -5.36
C GLU A 438 -18.59 3.50 -4.43
N PHE A 439 -19.50 4.33 -4.96
CA PHE A 439 -20.31 5.24 -4.16
C PHE A 439 -21.11 4.50 -3.07
N LEU A 440 -21.83 3.44 -3.45
CA LEU A 440 -22.62 2.66 -2.50
C LEU A 440 -21.73 1.96 -1.46
N ALA A 441 -20.59 1.41 -1.88
CA ALA A 441 -19.63 0.80 -0.97
C ALA A 441 -19.08 1.83 0.03
N GLU A 442 -18.70 3.02 -0.44
CA GLU A 442 -18.18 4.09 0.39
C GLU A 442 -19.22 4.57 1.40
N ALA A 443 -20.45 4.83 0.95
CA ALA A 443 -21.57 5.21 1.83
C ALA A 443 -21.87 4.14 2.89
N GLN A 444 -21.93 2.87 2.50
CA GLN A 444 -22.22 1.75 3.41
C GLN A 444 -21.11 1.51 4.44
N ASN A 445 -19.85 1.72 4.06
CA ASN A 445 -18.71 1.50 4.95
C ASN A 445 -18.55 2.69 5.92
N LEU A 446 -18.56 3.92 5.41
CA LEU A 446 -18.30 5.13 6.20
C LEU A 446 -19.42 5.52 7.16
N THR A 447 -20.65 5.09 6.91
CA THR A 447 -21.75 5.22 7.88
C THR A 447 -21.51 4.39 9.16
N ARG A 448 -20.60 3.42 9.13
CA ARG A 448 -20.36 2.45 10.20
C ARG A 448 -18.98 2.58 10.86
N VAL A 449 -18.08 3.39 10.30
CA VAL A 449 -16.71 3.55 10.80
C VAL A 449 -16.47 4.98 11.27
N HIS A 450 -16.02 5.12 12.51
CA HIS A 450 -15.73 6.41 13.11
C HIS A 450 -14.42 6.32 13.89
N HIS A 451 -13.40 7.02 13.41
CA HIS A 451 -12.10 7.04 14.05
C HIS A 451 -11.37 8.34 13.71
N LYS A 452 -10.59 8.87 14.66
CA LYS A 452 -9.89 10.16 14.53
C LYS A 452 -8.96 10.24 13.31
N SER A 453 -8.46 9.11 12.84
CA SER A 453 -7.56 9.01 11.68
C SER A 453 -8.25 8.53 10.40
N LEU A 454 -9.58 8.56 10.34
CA LEU A 454 -10.37 8.32 9.12
C LEU A 454 -11.20 9.57 8.84
N VAL A 455 -11.40 9.89 7.56
CA VAL A 455 -12.23 11.04 7.18
C VAL A 455 -13.68 10.77 7.55
N THR A 456 -14.29 11.73 8.21
CA THR A 456 -15.66 11.63 8.70
C THR A 456 -16.64 11.94 7.58
N LEU A 457 -17.52 10.98 7.29
CA LEU A 457 -18.71 11.22 6.47
C LEU A 457 -19.74 11.99 7.32
N ILE A 458 -20.13 13.16 6.84
CA ILE A 458 -21.18 14.00 7.46
C ILE A 458 -22.56 13.60 6.94
N GLY A 459 -22.63 13.20 5.68
CA GLY A 459 -23.88 12.77 5.07
C GLY A 459 -23.77 12.46 3.59
N TYR A 460 -24.91 12.23 2.96
CA TYR A 460 -25.00 11.81 1.56
C TYR A 460 -26.21 12.42 0.87
N CYS A 461 -26.17 12.46 -0.46
CA CYS A 461 -27.28 12.82 -1.33
C CYS A 461 -27.52 11.68 -2.31
N MET A 462 -28.78 11.25 -2.40
CA MET A 462 -29.29 10.34 -3.43
C MET A 462 -30.62 10.93 -3.91
N ASP A 463 -30.54 11.88 -4.84
CA ASP A 463 -31.68 12.64 -5.36
C ASP A 463 -31.69 12.57 -6.89
N GLY A 464 -32.55 11.70 -7.44
CA GLY A 464 -32.55 11.36 -8.86
C GLY A 464 -31.20 10.81 -9.33
N ASP A 465 -30.62 11.44 -10.35
CA ASP A 465 -29.29 11.09 -10.88
C ASP A 465 -28.12 11.67 -10.04
N CYS A 466 -28.42 12.55 -9.08
CA CYS A 466 -27.42 13.14 -8.20
C CYS A 466 -27.06 12.18 -7.05
N MET A 467 -25.84 11.66 -7.12
CA MET A 467 -25.20 10.92 -6.03
C MET A 467 -23.99 11.71 -5.53
N ALA A 468 -23.99 12.10 -4.26
CA ALA A 468 -22.87 12.79 -3.65
C ALA A 468 -22.65 12.40 -2.18
N LEU A 469 -21.40 12.45 -1.74
CA LEU A 469 -20.98 12.24 -0.35
C LEU A 469 -20.43 13.55 0.21
N VAL A 470 -20.83 13.88 1.44
CA VAL A 470 -20.43 15.11 2.13
C VAL A 470 -19.53 14.73 3.30
N TYR A 471 -18.30 15.24 3.29
CA TYR A 471 -17.27 14.94 4.29
C TYR A 471 -16.84 16.20 5.03
N GLU A 472 -16.17 16.00 6.17
CA GLU A 472 -15.37 17.07 6.75
C GLU A 472 -14.33 17.59 5.74
N TYR A 473 -14.11 18.91 5.74
CA TYR A 473 -13.11 19.51 4.87
C TYR A 473 -11.70 19.39 5.47
N MET A 474 -10.75 18.93 4.66
CA MET A 474 -9.35 18.71 5.02
C MET A 474 -8.49 19.84 4.44
N GLN A 475 -8.16 20.83 5.28
CA GLN A 475 -7.65 22.14 4.86
C GLN A 475 -6.28 22.10 4.17
N GLU A 476 -5.44 21.13 4.53
CA GLU A 476 -4.10 20.99 3.96
C GLU A 476 -4.09 20.08 2.72
N GLY A 477 -5.26 19.60 2.27
CA GLY A 477 -5.42 18.80 1.07
C GLY A 477 -4.84 17.38 1.22
N THR A 478 -4.35 16.83 0.11
CA THR A 478 -3.77 15.48 0.10
C THR A 478 -2.32 15.49 0.60
N LEU A 479 -1.89 14.38 1.21
CA LEU A 479 -0.49 14.17 1.55
C LEU A 479 0.39 14.19 0.30
N GLN A 480 -0.13 13.72 -0.85
CA GLN A 480 0.59 13.80 -2.13
C GLN A 480 0.95 15.24 -2.49
N ASP A 481 -0.01 16.16 -2.45
CA ASP A 481 0.22 17.57 -2.75
C ASP A 481 1.17 18.20 -1.73
N LYS A 482 0.99 17.87 -0.45
CA LYS A 482 1.83 18.39 0.62
C LYS A 482 3.27 17.92 0.53
N LEU A 483 3.49 16.68 0.08
CA LEU A 483 4.81 16.18 -0.24
C LEU A 483 5.36 16.92 -1.47
N ARG A 484 4.57 17.20 -2.50
CA ARG A 484 5.07 17.90 -3.69
C ARG A 484 5.36 19.39 -3.48
N ASP A 485 4.78 20.02 -2.45
CA ASP A 485 5.00 21.42 -2.12
C ASP A 485 6.36 21.67 -1.44
N ASN A 486 7.35 22.07 -2.24
CA ASN A 486 8.67 22.45 -1.74
C ASN A 486 8.67 23.71 -0.85
N ALA A 487 7.68 24.60 -1.00
CA ALA A 487 7.59 25.83 -0.22
C ALA A 487 7.03 25.57 1.19
N ARG A 488 6.20 24.54 1.37
CA ARG A 488 5.61 24.14 2.66
C ARG A 488 5.95 22.70 3.04
N SER A 489 7.23 22.38 2.90
CA SER A 489 7.81 21.07 3.22
C SER A 489 7.46 20.59 4.64
N LEU A 490 7.02 19.34 4.73
CA LEU A 490 6.78 18.65 6.00
C LEU A 490 8.09 18.39 6.73
N THR A 491 8.16 18.81 7.99
CA THR A 491 9.24 18.45 8.92
C THR A 491 9.26 16.94 9.18
N TRP A 492 10.40 16.41 9.61
CA TRP A 492 10.52 14.99 9.96
C TRP A 492 9.48 14.54 11.01
N ASN A 493 9.26 15.36 12.05
CA ASN A 493 8.29 15.06 13.09
C ASN A 493 6.85 14.99 12.53
N GLN A 494 6.48 15.89 11.60
CA GLN A 494 5.18 15.82 10.93
C GLN A 494 5.06 14.56 10.08
N ARG A 495 6.11 14.16 9.35
CA ARG A 495 6.11 12.92 8.56
C ARG A 495 5.89 11.68 9.42
N ILE A 496 6.59 11.59 10.55
CA ILE A 496 6.41 10.50 11.51
C ILE A 496 4.99 10.52 12.09
N ARG A 497 4.46 11.69 12.41
CA ARG A 497 3.08 11.82 12.91
C ARG A 497 2.06 11.37 11.88
N ILE A 498 2.20 11.79 10.64
CA ILE A 498 1.33 11.37 9.52
C ILE A 498 1.36 9.86 9.33
N ALA A 499 2.55 9.24 9.34
CA ALA A 499 2.70 7.79 9.24
C ALA A 499 2.02 7.07 10.42
N TYR A 500 2.20 7.59 11.63
CA TYR A 500 1.55 7.07 12.84
C TYR A 500 0.02 7.17 12.78
N ASP A 501 -0.52 8.34 12.42
CA ASP A 501 -1.96 8.55 12.32
C ASP A 501 -2.58 7.65 11.23
N SER A 502 -1.89 7.50 10.09
CA SER A 502 -2.31 6.57 9.01
C SER A 502 -2.31 5.11 9.50
N ALA A 503 -1.25 4.69 10.19
CA ALA A 503 -1.16 3.33 10.74
C ALA A 503 -2.27 3.06 11.78
N LEU A 504 -2.61 4.03 12.62
CA LEU A 504 -3.73 3.92 13.57
C LEU A 504 -5.07 3.76 12.84
N GLY A 505 -5.29 4.50 11.76
CA GLY A 505 -6.49 4.36 10.93
C GLY A 505 -6.62 2.95 10.36
N LEU A 506 -5.54 2.40 9.79
CA LEU A 506 -5.53 1.04 9.25
C LEU A 506 -5.69 -0.02 10.33
N GLU A 507 -5.05 0.15 11.49
CA GLU A 507 -5.22 -0.78 12.61
C GLU A 507 -6.68 -0.84 13.06
N TYR A 508 -7.35 0.31 13.19
CA TYR A 508 -8.76 0.37 13.54
C TYR A 508 -9.62 -0.40 12.51
N LEU A 509 -9.41 -0.17 11.22
CA LEU A 509 -10.14 -0.86 10.16
C LEU A 509 -9.93 -2.39 10.19
N HIS A 510 -8.70 -2.83 10.41
CA HIS A 510 -8.35 -4.25 10.35
C HIS A 510 -8.69 -5.02 11.62
N LYS A 511 -8.63 -4.39 12.80
CA LYS A 511 -8.75 -5.07 14.09
C LYS A 511 -9.96 -4.68 14.92
N ALA A 512 -10.40 -3.42 14.83
CA ALA A 512 -11.47 -2.90 15.68
C ALA A 512 -12.84 -2.96 14.99
N CYS A 513 -12.88 -2.85 13.66
CA CYS A 513 -14.12 -3.08 12.91
C CYS A 513 -14.51 -4.56 12.93
N ASN A 514 -15.81 -4.83 13.09
CA ASN A 514 -16.38 -6.17 13.00
C ASN A 514 -17.58 -6.17 12.04
N PRO A 515 -17.50 -6.85 10.88
CA PRO A 515 -16.31 -7.53 10.33
C PRO A 515 -15.13 -6.58 10.05
N PRO A 516 -13.87 -7.06 10.05
CA PRO A 516 -12.71 -6.30 9.59
C PRO A 516 -12.95 -5.69 8.21
N LEU A 517 -12.48 -4.46 8.01
CA LEU A 517 -12.62 -3.73 6.75
C LEU A 517 -11.25 -3.53 6.12
N ILE A 518 -11.05 -3.99 4.88
CA ILE A 518 -9.81 -3.76 4.12
C ILE A 518 -10.03 -2.62 3.14
N HIS A 519 -9.14 -1.63 3.15
CA HIS A 519 -9.29 -0.41 2.34
C HIS A 519 -9.04 -0.62 0.83
N ARG A 520 -8.03 -1.42 0.48
CA ARG A 520 -7.63 -1.81 -0.90
C ARG A 520 -7.12 -0.69 -1.83
N ASP A 521 -6.94 0.53 -1.33
CA ASP A 521 -6.40 1.65 -2.13
C ASP A 521 -5.70 2.71 -1.25
N VAL A 522 -4.85 2.25 -0.33
CA VAL A 522 -4.09 3.14 0.54
C VAL A 522 -2.94 3.74 -0.26
N LYS A 523 -2.98 5.06 -0.46
CA LYS A 523 -1.98 5.82 -1.21
C LYS A 523 -1.88 7.25 -0.68
N THR A 524 -0.82 7.97 -1.04
CA THR A 524 -0.61 9.37 -0.60
C THR A 524 -1.74 10.32 -1.02
N ASN A 525 -2.45 10.02 -2.11
CA ASN A 525 -3.61 10.80 -2.56
C ASN A 525 -4.86 10.56 -1.68
N ASN A 526 -4.94 9.42 -1.01
CA ASN A 526 -6.05 9.01 -0.15
C ASN A 526 -5.74 9.22 1.34
N ILE A 527 -4.66 9.92 1.65
CA ILE A 527 -4.34 10.40 3.00
C ILE A 527 -4.49 11.91 2.97
N LEU A 528 -5.48 12.44 3.69
CA LEU A 528 -5.78 13.87 3.75
C LEU A 528 -5.26 14.48 5.06
N LEU A 529 -4.94 15.76 5.02
CA LEU A 529 -4.36 16.50 6.14
C LEU A 529 -5.30 17.61 6.60
N ASN A 530 -5.60 17.66 7.90
CA ASN A 530 -6.38 18.74 8.49
C ASN A 530 -5.51 19.98 8.74
N ALA A 531 -6.09 21.07 9.23
CA ALA A 531 -5.38 22.31 9.56
C ALA A 531 -4.20 22.14 10.56
N ASN A 532 -4.21 21.07 11.36
CA ASN A 532 -3.14 20.74 12.31
C ASN A 532 -2.08 19.80 11.71
N VAL A 533 -2.19 19.45 10.42
CA VAL A 533 -1.32 18.49 9.72
C VAL A 533 -1.42 17.08 10.33
N GLU A 534 -2.59 16.73 10.86
CA GLU A 534 -2.92 15.36 11.28
C GLU A 534 -3.53 14.59 10.11
N ALA A 535 -3.18 13.32 9.99
CA ALA A 535 -3.55 12.51 8.84
C ALA A 535 -4.86 11.75 9.05
N LYS A 536 -5.72 11.77 8.03
CA LYS A 536 -6.92 10.95 7.96
C LYS A 536 -6.99 10.20 6.63
N ILE A 537 -7.30 8.91 6.70
CA ILE A 537 -7.50 8.06 5.52
C ILE A 537 -8.87 8.36 4.91
N ALA A 538 -8.91 8.51 3.58
CA ALA A 538 -10.06 8.85 2.78
C ALA A 538 -10.27 7.83 1.65
N ASP A 539 -11.40 7.95 0.93
CA ASP A 539 -11.72 7.21 -0.29
C ASP A 539 -11.93 5.69 -0.11
N PHE A 540 -13.08 5.34 0.47
CA PHE A 540 -13.43 3.96 0.80
C PHE A 540 -14.19 3.25 -0.33
N GLY A 541 -14.19 3.79 -1.55
CA GLY A 541 -14.95 3.25 -2.69
C GLY A 541 -14.56 1.81 -3.07
N LEU A 542 -13.32 1.42 -2.83
CA LEU A 542 -12.81 0.07 -3.07
C LEU A 542 -12.80 -0.82 -1.82
N SER A 543 -13.19 -0.27 -0.67
CA SER A 543 -13.12 -0.96 0.63
C SER A 543 -14.09 -2.13 0.70
N ARG A 544 -13.70 -3.18 1.42
CA ARG A 544 -14.51 -4.39 1.54
C ARG A 544 -14.42 -5.00 2.93
N ALA A 545 -15.57 -5.39 3.47
CA ALA A 545 -15.68 -6.12 4.72
C ALA A 545 -15.33 -7.61 4.53
N PHE A 546 -14.60 -8.18 5.48
CA PHE A 546 -14.19 -9.58 5.49
C PHE A 546 -14.78 -10.31 6.69
N ASN A 547 -15.60 -11.32 6.43
CA ASN A 547 -16.14 -12.17 7.50
C ASN A 547 -15.11 -13.20 7.92
N ASN A 548 -14.60 -13.07 9.16
CA ASN A 548 -13.60 -13.95 9.76
C ASN A 548 -14.04 -15.43 9.81
N ASP A 549 -15.35 -15.71 9.84
CA ASP A 549 -15.86 -17.06 10.14
C ASP A 549 -16.29 -17.89 8.92
N ALA A 550 -16.33 -17.30 7.71
CA ALA A 550 -16.86 -18.00 6.53
C ALA A 550 -16.08 -17.79 5.23
N ASN A 551 -15.26 -16.73 5.12
CA ASN A 551 -14.65 -16.35 3.87
C ASN A 551 -13.13 -16.24 4.02
N THR A 552 -12.45 -17.39 4.10
CA THR A 552 -10.98 -17.46 3.94
C THR A 552 -10.52 -17.10 2.53
N HIS A 553 -11.47 -17.01 1.58
CA HIS A 553 -11.22 -16.66 0.19
C HIS A 553 -12.27 -15.67 -0.30
N VAL A 554 -11.81 -14.59 -0.90
CA VAL A 554 -12.61 -13.84 -1.86
C VAL A 554 -11.75 -13.70 -3.11
N SER A 555 -12.09 -14.44 -4.17
CA SER A 555 -11.60 -14.13 -5.51
C SER A 555 -12.23 -12.80 -5.92
N THR A 556 -11.61 -11.71 -5.50
CA THR A 556 -11.98 -10.38 -5.95
C THR A 556 -11.19 -10.06 -7.21
N ALA A 557 -11.81 -9.34 -8.13
CA ALA A 557 -11.05 -8.66 -9.17
C ALA A 557 -9.93 -7.83 -8.51
N VAL A 558 -8.76 -7.84 -9.13
CA VAL A 558 -7.63 -6.98 -8.73
C VAL A 558 -8.09 -5.53 -8.86
N VAL A 559 -8.05 -4.79 -7.76
CA VAL A 559 -8.34 -3.35 -7.73
C VAL A 559 -7.32 -2.66 -6.84
N GLY A 560 -7.10 -1.37 -7.09
CA GLY A 560 -6.12 -0.54 -6.41
C GLY A 560 -5.26 0.19 -7.43
N THR A 561 -4.40 1.08 -6.94
CA THR A 561 -3.57 1.93 -7.80
C THR A 561 -2.23 1.24 -8.14
N PRO A 562 -1.84 1.13 -9.42
CA PRO A 562 -0.50 0.65 -9.80
C PRO A 562 0.62 1.35 -9.01
N GLY A 563 1.62 0.60 -8.57
CA GLY A 563 2.69 1.08 -7.66
C GLY A 563 2.36 1.01 -6.17
N TYR A 564 1.09 0.84 -5.79
CA TYR A 564 0.63 0.57 -4.41
C TYR A 564 -0.01 -0.81 -4.24
N LEU A 565 -0.13 -1.58 -5.33
CA LEU A 565 -0.66 -2.94 -5.28
C LEU A 565 0.35 -3.88 -4.63
N ASP A 566 -0.14 -4.71 -3.72
CA ASP A 566 0.64 -5.79 -3.14
C ASP A 566 1.08 -6.79 -4.24
N PRO A 567 2.22 -7.46 -4.02
CA PRO A 567 2.81 -8.36 -5.01
C PRO A 567 1.97 -9.60 -5.26
N GLU A 568 1.41 -10.20 -4.20
CA GLU A 568 0.34 -11.19 -4.26
C GLU A 568 -0.94 -10.55 -4.78
#